data_AF-A0A060CH29-F1
#
_entry.id   AF-A0A060CH29-F1
#
_cell.length_a   1.000
_cell.length_b   1.000
_cell.length_c   1.000
_cell.angle_alpha   90.00
_cell.angle_beta   90.00
_cell.angle_gamma   90.00
#
_symmetry.space_group_name_H-M   'P 1'
#
loop_
_entity.id
_entity.type
_entity.pdbx_description
1 polymer ?
#
loop_
_entity_poly.entity_id
_entity_poly.type
_entity_poly.pdbx_seq_one_letter_code
_entity_poly.pdbx_strand_id
1 'polypeptide(L)'
;MPWREQVLKGLLGADLVGFQRAEDCRNFGRAVRHILGYRTQRDSVQVPTDEGTRIARYGDYPISIDAKAFETLGRDPKVRARAAPNP
;
A
#
# COMPACT_ATOMS: atom_id res chain seq x y z
N MET A 1 -17.88 6.65 -7.52
CA MET A 1 -17.51 5.38 -8.19
C MET A 1 -18.57 4.32 -7.89
N PRO A 2 -19.10 3.62 -8.91
CA PRO A 2 -20.17 2.64 -8.74
C PRO A 2 -19.73 1.39 -7.95
N TRP A 3 -18.45 1.02 -7.99
CA TRP A 3 -17.93 -0.22 -7.38
C TRP A 3 -17.16 -0.01 -6.08
N ARG A 4 -17.30 1.15 -5.44
CA ARG A 4 -16.51 1.54 -4.26
C ARG A 4 -16.60 0.54 -3.11
N GLU A 5 -17.79 -0.03 -2.88
CA GLU A 5 -17.99 -1.02 -1.81
C GLU A 5 -17.33 -2.36 -2.15
N GLN A 6 -17.47 -2.82 -3.39
CA GLN A 6 -16.90 -4.08 -3.86
C GLN A 6 -15.37 -4.05 -3.80
N VAL A 7 -14.75 -2.93 -4.20
CA VAL A 7 -13.30 -2.75 -4.11
C VAL A 7 -12.83 -2.81 -2.66
N LEU A 8 -13.48 -2.09 -1.74
CA LEU A 8 -13.09 -2.12 -0.33
C LEU A 8 -13.29 -3.50 0.31
N LYS A 9 -14.39 -4.19 -0.01
CA LYS A 9 -14.62 -5.58 0.43
C LYS A 9 -13.57 -6.53 -0.12
N GLY A 10 -13.19 -6.37 -1.40
CA GLY A 10 -12.13 -7.16 -2.02
C GLY A 10 -10.77 -6.96 -1.37
N LEU A 11 -10.38 -5.71 -1.08
CA LEU A 11 -9.16 -5.38 -0.35
C LEU A 11 -9.17 -5.97 1.08
N LEU A 12 -10.32 -5.91 1.75
CA LEU A 12 -10.53 -6.50 3.07
C LEU A 12 -10.66 -8.04 3.06
N GLY A 13 -10.45 -8.70 1.92
CA GLY A 13 -10.18 -10.13 1.86
C GLY A 13 -8.76 -10.51 2.32
N ALA A 14 -7.80 -9.57 2.26
CA ALA A 14 -6.42 -9.80 2.67
C ALA A 14 -6.20 -9.59 4.17
N ASP A 15 -5.34 -10.38 4.80
CA ASP A 15 -4.98 -10.19 6.23
C ASP A 15 -4.20 -8.89 6.48
N LEU A 16 -3.48 -8.41 5.47
CA LEU A 16 -2.73 -7.17 5.50
C LEU A 16 -2.90 -6.39 4.18
N VAL A 17 -3.21 -5.10 4.28
CA VAL A 17 -3.25 -4.16 3.15
C VAL A 17 -2.15 -3.12 3.31
N GLY A 18 -1.18 -3.12 2.39
CA GLY A 18 -0.05 -2.19 2.41
C GLY A 18 -0.25 -0.98 1.50
N PHE A 19 0.16 0.20 1.97
CA PHE A 19 0.11 1.47 1.23
C PHE A 19 1.50 2.07 1.05
N GLN A 20 1.69 2.90 0.03
CA GLN A 20 2.97 3.59 -0.17
C GLN A 20 3.14 4.80 0.75
N ARG A 21 2.03 5.45 1.12
CA ARG A 21 2.03 6.66 1.95
C ARG A 21 1.11 6.50 3.15
N ALA A 22 1.51 7.10 4.27
CA ALA A 22 0.67 7.20 5.45
C ALA A 22 -0.67 7.90 5.19
N GLU A 23 -0.75 8.80 4.20
CA GLU A 23 -2.00 9.44 3.79
C GLU A 23 -2.98 8.46 3.15
N ASP A 24 -2.50 7.60 2.25
CA ASP A 24 -3.33 6.58 1.60
C ASP A 24 -3.87 5.59 2.64
N CYS A 25 -3.03 5.22 3.60
CA CYS A 25 -3.41 4.40 4.77
C CYS A 25 -4.55 5.06 5.58
N ARG A 26 -4.43 6.35 5.92
CA ARG A 26 -5.51 7.10 6.61
C ARG A 26 -6.78 7.20 5.77
N ASN A 27 -6.64 7.42 4.46
CA ASN A 27 -7.78 7.53 3.55
C ASN A 27 -8.50 6.20 3.43
N PHE A 28 -7.78 5.07 3.39
CA PHE A 28 -8.36 3.73 3.40
C PHE A 28 -9.18 3.47 4.66
N GLY A 29 -8.63 3.70 5.86
CA GLY A 29 -9.37 3.54 7.12
C GLY A 29 -10.64 4.42 7.17
N ARG A 30 -10.54 5.68 6.72
CA ARG A 30 -11.71 6.57 6.58
C ARG A 30 -12.73 6.00 5.60
N ALA A 31 -12.30 5.56 4.41
CA ALA A 31 -13.19 5.04 3.37
C ALA A 31 -13.92 3.78 3.86
N VAL A 32 -13.21 2.84 4.50
CA VAL A 32 -13.81 1.65 5.11
C VAL A 32 -14.88 2.03 6.13
N ARG A 33 -14.57 2.95 7.05
CA ARG A 33 -15.53 3.40 8.07
C ARG A 33 -16.74 4.11 7.46
N HIS A 34 -16.54 4.98 6.47
CA HIS A 34 -17.61 5.79 5.90
C HIS A 34 -18.48 5.04 4.87
N ILE A 35 -17.89 4.11 4.11
CA ILE A 35 -18.59 3.41 3.02
C ILE A 35 -19.11 2.05 3.47
N LEU A 36 -18.34 1.30 4.26
CA LEU A 36 -18.74 -0.04 4.72
C LEU A 36 -19.31 -0.06 6.15
N GLY A 37 -19.11 1.01 6.92
CA GLY A 37 -19.56 1.08 8.32
C GLY A 37 -18.76 0.20 9.28
N TYR A 38 -17.66 -0.40 8.84
CA TYR A 38 -16.85 -1.29 9.67
C TYR A 38 -16.08 -0.52 10.74
N ARG A 39 -15.84 -1.17 11.88
CA ARG A 39 -15.07 -0.58 12.96
C ARG A 39 -13.59 -0.56 12.59
N THR A 40 -13.02 0.62 12.50
CA THR A 40 -11.61 0.83 12.20
C THR A 40 -10.85 1.35 13.43
N GLN A 41 -9.72 0.75 13.74
CA GLN A 41 -8.70 1.29 14.64
C GLN A 41 -7.50 1.80 13.83
N ARG A 42 -6.44 2.24 14.51
CA ARG A 42 -5.29 2.94 13.89
C ARG A 42 -4.59 2.13 12.78
N ASP A 43 -4.55 0.80 12.92
CA ASP A 43 -3.82 -0.12 12.05
C ASP A 43 -4.65 -1.37 11.67
N SER A 44 -5.95 -1.39 12.01
CA SER A 44 -6.78 -2.58 11.86
C SER A 44 -8.26 -2.27 11.60
N VAL A 45 -8.93 -3.22 10.95
CA VAL A 45 -10.35 -3.20 10.62
C VAL A 45 -11.00 -4.48 11.15
N GLN A 46 -12.11 -4.34 11.85
CA GLN A 46 -12.98 -5.47 12.20
C GLN A 46 -13.88 -5.77 10.99
N VAL A 47 -13.63 -6.89 10.33
CA VAL A 47 -14.37 -7.33 9.12
C VAL A 47 -15.39 -8.38 9.54
N PRO A 48 -16.71 -8.11 9.39
CA PRO A 48 -17.74 -9.11 9.62
C PRO A 48 -17.61 -10.27 8.62
N THR A 49 -17.79 -11.49 9.10
CA THR A 49 -17.81 -12.73 8.31
C THR A 49 -19.00 -13.58 8.72
N ASP A 50 -19.32 -14.61 7.95
CA ASP A 50 -20.42 -15.54 8.28
C ASP A 50 -20.18 -16.29 9.61
N GLU A 51 -18.91 -16.48 9.98
CA GLU A 51 -18.48 -17.17 11.20
C GLU A 51 -18.17 -16.21 12.37
N GLY A 52 -18.34 -14.89 12.18
CA GLY A 52 -18.12 -13.89 13.22
C GLY A 52 -17.41 -12.64 12.74
N THR A 53 -16.24 -12.34 13.31
CA THR A 53 -15.48 -11.13 12.99
C THR A 53 -14.00 -11.45 12.89
N ARG A 54 -13.40 -11.10 11.75
CA ARG A 54 -11.95 -11.21 11.53
C ARG A 54 -11.28 -9.85 11.67
N ILE A 55 -9.98 -9.83 11.91
CA ILE A 55 -9.19 -8.60 11.95
C ILE A 55 -8.32 -8.54 10.69
N ALA A 56 -8.53 -7.52 9.86
CA ALA A 56 -7.62 -7.18 8.77
C ALA A 56 -6.70 -6.03 9.23
N ARG A 57 -5.40 -6.11 8.92
CA ARG A 57 -4.43 -5.06 9.22
C ARG A 57 -4.21 -4.16 8.01
N TYR A 58 -3.81 -2.92 8.26
CA TYR A 58 -3.38 -2.02 7.20
C TYR A 58 -2.30 -1.04 7.70
N GLY A 59 -1.40 -0.64 6.80
CA GLY A 59 -0.27 0.21 7.14
C GLY A 59 0.45 0.75 5.91
N ASP A 60 1.32 1.74 6.09
CA ASP A 60 2.22 2.21 5.04
C ASP A 60 3.57 1.46 5.06
N TYR A 61 3.91 0.86 3.92
CA TYR A 61 5.13 0.11 3.67
C TYR A 61 5.74 0.62 2.36
N PRO A 62 6.46 1.76 2.39
CA PRO A 62 7.04 2.34 1.19
C PRO A 62 7.98 1.35 0.50
N ILE A 63 7.81 1.16 -0.80
CA ILE A 63 8.76 0.38 -1.59
C ILE A 63 10.09 1.13 -1.67
N SER A 64 11.18 0.41 -1.42
CA SER A 64 12.54 0.90 -1.64
C SER A 64 13.24 0.07 -2.69
N ILE A 65 14.19 0.67 -3.37
CA ILE A 65 15.20 -0.05 -4.15
C ILE A 65 16.44 -0.26 -3.28
N ASP A 66 17.30 -1.23 -3.64
CA ASP A 66 18.63 -1.36 -3.04
C ASP A 66 19.49 -0.17 -3.50
N ALA A 67 19.42 0.93 -2.73
CA ALA A 67 20.13 2.15 -3.02
C ALA A 67 21.65 1.94 -3.12
N LYS A 68 22.22 1.01 -2.33
CA LYS A 68 23.66 0.71 -2.37
C LYS A 68 24.07 -0.02 -3.64
N ALA A 69 23.26 -0.98 -4.10
CA ALA A 69 23.50 -1.64 -5.37
C ALA A 69 23.42 -0.66 -6.54
N PHE A 70 22.45 0.26 -6.53
CA PHE A 70 22.32 1.30 -7.56
C PHE A 70 23.45 2.35 -7.51
N GLU A 71 23.90 2.78 -6.33
CA GLU A 71 25.06 3.68 -6.22
C GLU A 71 26.34 3.03 -6.77
N THR A 72 26.55 1.75 -6.47
CA THR A 72 27.72 1.00 -6.95
C THR A 72 27.67 0.86 -8.47
N LEU A 73 26.49 0.56 -9.04
CA LEU A 73 26.29 0.48 -10.48
C LEU A 73 26.48 1.85 -11.17
N GLY A 74 26.02 2.94 -10.55
CA GLY A 74 26.17 4.30 -11.08
C GLY A 74 27.62 4.80 -11.11
N ARG A 75 28.50 4.23 -10.30
CA ARG A 75 29.94 4.52 -10.33
C ARG A 75 30.70 3.75 -11.40
N ASP A 76 30.09 2.75 -12.04
CA ASP A 76 30.72 2.02 -13.15
C ASP A 76 30.95 2.99 -14.34
N PRO A 77 32.21 3.16 -14.79
CA PRO A 77 32.55 4.03 -15.91
C PRO A 77 31.77 3.72 -17.20
N LYS A 78 31.42 2.44 -17.43
CA LYS A 78 30.64 2.02 -18.61
C LYS A 78 29.19 2.47 -18.55
N VAL A 79 28.61 2.54 -17.35
CA VAL A 79 27.24 3.03 -17.12
C VAL A 79 27.18 4.55 -17.30
N ARG A 80 28.19 5.27 -16.80
CA ARG A 80 28.30 6.73 -16.96
C ARG A 80 28.47 7.16 -18.43
N ALA A 81 29.26 6.40 -19.20
CA ALA A 81 29.46 6.67 -20.62
C ALA A 81 28.18 6.50 -21.46
N ARG A 82 27.24 5.64 -21.03
CA ARG A 82 25.96 5.38 -21.71
C ARG A 82 24.83 6.31 -21.27
N ALA A 83 24.95 6.91 -20.09
CA ALA A 83 24.00 7.87 -19.53
C ALA A 83 24.33 9.34 -19.87
N ALA A 84 25.48 9.60 -20.51
CA ALA A 84 25.78 10.91 -21.06
C ALA A 84 24.72 11.26 -22.12
N PRO A 85 24.18 12.49 -22.12
CA PRO A 85 23.25 12.92 -23.17
C PRO A 85 23.96 12.78 -24.52
N ASN A 86 23.33 12.05 -25.44
CA ASN A 86 23.81 11.94 -26.81
C ASN A 86 23.76 13.37 -27.42
N PRO A 87 24.80 13.80 -28.15
CA PRO A 87 24.84 15.15 -28.74
C PRO A 87 23.71 15.39 -29.73
#